data_AF-A0A7T8GRU0-F1
#
_entry.id   AF-A0A7T8GRU0-F1
#
_cell.length_a   1.000
_cell.length_b   1.000
_cell.length_c   1.000
_cell.angle_alpha   90.00
_cell.angle_beta   90.00
_cell.angle_gamma   90.00
#
_symmetry.space_group_name_H-M   'P 1'
#
loop_
_entity.id
_entity.type
_entity.pdbx_description
1 polymer ?
#
loop_
_entity_poly.entity_id
_entity_poly.type
_entity_poly.pdbx_seq_one_letter_code
_entity_poly.pdbx_strand_id
1 'polypeptide(L)' 'MDFVASGTPYTFQQDSAPAHKTKFVQSWSKKNVPNFWDFITWPPNSSDLNHATTT' A
#
# COMPACT_ATOMS: atom_id res chain seq x y z
N MET A 1 -5.64 -4.92 16.97
CA MET A 1 -4.82 -5.10 15.76
C MET A 1 -3.60 -4.26 15.99
N ASP A 2 -2.50 -4.90 16.30
CA ASP A 2 -1.28 -4.17 16.68
C ASP A 2 -0.68 -3.65 15.39
N PHE A 3 -0.48 -2.34 15.28
CA PHE A 3 0.02 -1.69 14.06
C PHE A 3 1.52 -1.91 13.85
N VAL A 4 2.02 -3.08 14.27
CA VAL A 4 3.42 -3.37 14.45
C VAL A 4 3.77 -4.64 13.69
N ALA A 5 4.71 -4.53 12.75
CA ALA A 5 5.38 -5.65 12.12
C ALA A 5 6.82 -5.71 12.65
N SER A 6 7.22 -6.86 13.21
CA SER A 6 8.58 -7.09 13.72
C SER A 6 9.09 -6.03 14.73
N GLY A 7 8.20 -5.52 15.59
CA GLY A 7 8.54 -4.49 16.58
C GLY A 7 8.55 -3.05 16.04
N THR A 8 8.25 -2.84 14.76
CA THR A 8 8.18 -1.51 14.12
C THR A 8 6.79 -1.21 13.56
N PRO A 9 6.34 0.06 13.54
CA PRO A 9 5.08 0.41 12.88
C PRO A 9 5.06 -0.07 11.43
N TYR A 10 4.05 -0.85 11.04
CA TYR A 10 3.96 -1.30 9.65
C TYR A 10 3.49 -0.15 8.75
N THR A 11 3.93 -0.16 7.50
CA THR A 11 3.41 0.69 6.43
C THR A 11 2.67 -0.18 5.44
N PHE A 12 1.44 0.19 5.11
CA PHE A 12 0.66 -0.54 4.11
C PHE A 12 0.91 0.03 2.72
N GLN A 13 1.37 -0.84 1.83
CA GLN A 13 1.74 -0.53 0.46
C GLN A 13 0.93 -1.40 -0.50
N GLN A 14 0.51 -0.82 -1.61
CA GLN A 14 -0.27 -1.49 -2.66
C GLN A 14 0.29 -1.13 -4.04
N ASP A 15 0.13 -2.02 -5.00
CA ASP A 15 0.49 -1.73 -6.39
C ASP A 15 -0.49 -0.73 -7.03
N SER A 16 -0.18 -0.32 -8.27
CA SER A 16 -0.99 0.64 -9.01
C SER A 16 -2.12 0.02 -9.83
N ALA A 17 -2.58 -1.19 -9.47
CA ALA A 17 -3.68 -1.86 -10.14
C ALA A 17 -4.97 -1.00 -10.12
N PRO A 18 -5.84 -1.08 -11.15
CA PRO A 18 -7.00 -0.18 -11.28
C PRO A 18 -7.94 -0.20 -10.05
N ALA A 19 -8.13 -1.35 -9.42
CA ALA A 19 -8.95 -1.49 -8.22
C ALA A 19 -8.41 -0.67 -7.03
N HIS A 20 -7.09 -0.66 -6.84
CA HIS A 20 -6.41 0.04 -5.75
C HIS A 20 -6.35 1.54 -5.97
N LYS A 21 -6.47 2.00 -7.23
CA LYS A 21 -6.52 3.42 -7.60
C LYS A 21 -7.89 4.08 -7.44
N THR A 22 -8.95 3.31 -7.20
CA THR A 22 -10.28 3.89 -7.07
C THR A 22 -10.34 4.83 -5.86
N LYS A 23 -11.03 5.97 -6.01
CA LYS A 23 -11.18 6.98 -4.94
C LYS A 23 -11.75 6.35 -3.66
N PHE A 24 -12.72 5.45 -3.82
CA PHE A 24 -13.33 4.75 -2.70
C PHE A 24 -12.30 3.94 -1.89
N VAL A 25 -11.49 3.11 -2.57
CA VAL A 25 -10.48 2.27 -1.90
C VAL A 25 -9.40 3.12 -1.25
N GLN A 26 -8.94 4.18 -1.92
CA GLN A 26 -7.96 5.12 -1.38
C GLN A 26 -8.48 5.86 -0.14
N SER A 27 -9.70 6.39 -0.19
CA SER A 27 -10.32 7.07 0.94
C SER A 27 -10.57 6.14 2.13
N TRP A 28 -11.01 4.91 1.87
CA TRP A 28 -11.18 3.91 2.92
C TRP A 28 -9.83 3.55 3.55
N SER A 29 -8.80 3.32 2.74
CA SER A 29 -7.47 2.93 3.24
C SER A 29 -6.82 4.04 4.07
N LYS A 30 -6.89 5.31 3.60
CA LYS A 30 -6.41 6.48 4.37
C LYS A 30 -7.08 6.63 5.74
N LYS A 31 -8.34 6.20 5.87
CA LYS A 31 -9.11 6.30 7.11
C LYS A 31 -8.88 5.13 8.07
N ASN A 32 -8.66 3.93 7.54
CA ASN A 32 -8.71 2.70 8.33
C ASN A 32 -7.35 2.02 8.51
N VAL A 33 -6.35 2.39 7.70
CA VAL A 33 -5.02 1.76 7.72
C VAL A 33 -3.98 2.81 8.15
N PRO A 34 -3.34 2.62 9.32
CA PRO A 34 -2.24 3.49 9.72
C PRO A 34 -1.07 3.37 8.75
N ASN A 35 -0.36 4.49 8.54
CA ASN A 35 0.79 4.57 7.64
C ASN A 35 0.50 3.97 6.26
N PHE A 36 -0.53 4.47 5.59
CA PHE A 36 -0.89 4.08 4.23
C PHE A 36 -0.15 4.91 3.19
N TRP A 37 0.50 4.23 2.23
CA TRP A 37 1.02 4.87 1.02
C TRP A 37 -0.04 4.87 -0.09
N ASP A 38 -0.40 6.06 -0.54
CA ASP A 38 -1.30 6.18 -1.67
C ASP A 38 -0.62 5.85 -3.00
N PHE A 39 -1.44 5.67 -4.03
CA PHE A 39 -0.96 5.27 -5.35
C PHE A 39 -0.04 6.32 -6.02
N ILE A 40 0.01 7.55 -5.51
CA ILE A 40 0.86 8.63 -6.03
C ILE A 40 2.25 8.54 -5.38
N THR A 41 2.29 8.16 -4.11
CA THR A 41 3.53 7.91 -3.37
C THR A 41 4.32 6.73 -3.98
N TRP A 42 3.62 5.78 -4.60
CA TRP A 42 4.24 4.66 -5.29
C TRP A 42 4.78 5.05 -6.69
N PRO A 43 6.06 4.80 -7.00
CA PRO A 43 6.59 5.07 -8.33
C PRO A 43 5.88 4.21 -9.40
N PRO A 44 5.45 4.80 -10.52
CA PRO A 44 4.79 4.06 -11.60
C PRO A 44 5.74 3.02 -12.23
N ASN A 45 5.20 1.85 -12.60
CA ASN A 45 5.92 0.74 -13.23
C ASN A 45 7.07 0.13 -12.40
N SER A 46 7.07 0.32 -11.08
CA SER A 46 8.06 -0.29 -10.20
C SER A 46 7.69 -1.72 -9.79
N SER A 47 7.75 -2.65 -10.74
CA SER A 47 7.59 -4.08 -10.46
C SER A 47 8.72 -4.63 -9.59
N ASP A 48 9.88 -3.99 -9.63
CA ASP A 48 11.07 -4.29 -8.83
C ASP A 48 10.88 -4.06 -7.32
N LEU A 49 9.99 -3.14 -6.94
CA LEU A 49 9.67 -2.84 -5.55
C LEU A 49 8.44 -3.62 -5.03
N ASN A 50 7.79 -4.43 -5.88
CA ASN A 50 6.72 -5.32 -5.47
C ASN A 50 7.26 -6.74 -5.24
N HIS A 51 7.49 -7.10 -3.97
CA HIS A 51 7.96 -8.43 -3.57
C HIS A 51 7.00 -9.57 -3.98
N ALA A 52 5.78 -9.28 -4.43
CA ALA A 52 4.80 -10.28 -4.85
C ALA A 52 5.08 -10.91 -6.24
N THR A 53 6.14 -10.49 -6.96
CA THR A 53 6.42 -10.97 -8.34
C THR A 53 7.58 -11.96 -8.48
N THR A 54 8.14 -12.49 -7.38
CA THR A 54 9.12 -13.59 -7.47
C THR A 54 8.41 -14.90 -7.81
N THR A 55 8.34 -15.23 -9.10
CA THR A 55 8.15 -16.59 -9.63
C THR A 55 9.49 -17.16 -10.04
#